data_AF-A0A852ZGZ5-F1
#
_entry.id   AF-A0A852ZGZ5-F1
#
_cell.length_a   1.000
_cell.length_b   1.000
_cell.length_c   1.000
_cell.angle_alpha   90.00
_cell.angle_beta   90.00
_cell.angle_gamma   90.00
#
_symmetry.space_group_name_H-M   'P 1'
#
loop_
_entity.id
_entity.type
_entity.pdbx_description
1 polymer ?
#
loop_
_entity_poly.entity_id
_entity_poly.type
_entity_poly.pdbx_seq_one_letter_code
_entity_poly.pdbx_strand_id
1 'polypeptide(L)'
;MFWVLDFACLAVILGAAVMVVRLRTLTGAVVALSAVGTVLTLLFVVLGAPDVAHAEVAVGAIALPVLFLVAIGKVRTVVEPAQVGEPSGTEHPPGTERTGGTEHPPGTEHPAERADGGEAGKAGG
;
A
#
# COMPACT_ATOMS: atom_id res chain seq x y z
N MET A 1 5.79 46.56 -5.80
CA MET A 1 5.29 45.55 -4.84
C MET A 1 4.68 44.33 -5.53
N PHE A 2 3.95 44.51 -6.63
CA PHE A 2 3.38 43.41 -7.43
C PHE A 2 4.36 42.27 -7.72
N TRP A 3 5.54 42.58 -8.27
CA TRP A 3 6.58 41.60 -8.60
C TRP A 3 6.97 40.66 -7.44
N VAL A 4 6.98 41.16 -6.20
CA VAL A 4 7.32 40.32 -5.04
C VAL A 4 6.21 39.29 -4.79
N LEU A 5 4.95 39.69 -4.94
CA LEU A 5 3.81 38.78 -4.82
C LEU A 5 3.80 37.76 -5.96
N ASP A 6 4.08 38.19 -7.21
CA ASP A 6 4.18 37.29 -8.36
C ASP A 6 5.25 36.20 -8.13
N PHE A 7 6.46 36.60 -7.73
CA PHE A 7 7.54 35.67 -7.43
C PHE A 7 7.24 34.77 -6.24
N ALA A 8 6.60 35.30 -5.18
CA ALA A 8 6.19 34.51 -4.03
C ALA A 8 5.15 33.44 -4.43
N CYS A 9 4.13 33.80 -5.21
CA CYS A 9 3.15 32.87 -5.77
C CYS A 9 3.82 31.79 -6.62
N LEU A 10 4.73 32.17 -7.53
CA LEU A 10 5.47 31.22 -8.37
C LEU A 10 6.32 30.25 -7.53
N ALA A 11 6.98 30.74 -6.48
CA ALA A 11 7.75 29.89 -5.58
C ALA A 11 6.87 28.89 -4.82
N VAL A 12 5.70 29.34 -4.34
CA VAL A 12 4.72 28.48 -3.66
C VAL A 12 4.14 27.44 -4.63
N ILE A 13 3.78 27.84 -5.85
CA ILE A 13 3.29 26.93 -6.89
C ILE A 13 4.33 25.85 -7.18
N LEU A 14 5.60 26.24 -7.37
CA LEU A 14 6.67 25.29 -7.65
C LEU A 14 6.90 24.34 -6.48
N GLY A 15 6.90 24.85 -5.24
CA GLY A 15 7.02 24.03 -4.04
C GLY A 15 5.87 23.03 -3.87
N ALA A 16 4.63 23.49 -4.09
CA ALA A 16 3.44 22.64 -4.05
C ALA A 16 3.47 21.59 -5.17
N ALA A 17 3.86 21.94 -6.38
CA ALA A 17 3.99 21.01 -7.51
C ALA A 17 5.03 19.92 -7.23
N VAL A 18 6.18 20.29 -6.65
CA VAL A 18 7.17 19.31 -6.18
C VAL A 18 6.56 18.40 -5.12
N MET A 19 5.80 18.96 -4.17
CA MET A 19 5.12 18.19 -3.13
C MET A 19 4.12 17.19 -3.70
N VAL A 20 3.35 17.55 -4.73
CA VAL A 20 2.41 16.64 -5.43
C VAL A 20 3.13 15.37 -5.88
N VAL A 21 4.31 15.49 -6.48
CA VAL A 21 5.08 14.35 -7.01
C VAL A 21 5.84 13.60 -5.91
N ARG A 22 6.19 14.28 -4.81
CA ARG A 22 6.94 13.69 -3.69
C ARG A 22 6.07 12.92 -2.70
N LEU A 23 4.77 13.23 -2.62
CA LEU A 23 3.88 12.60 -1.66
C LEU A 23 3.63 11.13 -2.01
N ARG A 24 3.88 10.25 -1.03
CA ARG A 24 3.68 8.80 -1.17
C ARG A 24 2.21 8.39 -1.16
N THR A 25 1.33 9.26 -0.65
CA THR A 25 -0.12 9.01 -0.56
C THR A 25 -0.85 9.74 -1.68
N LEU A 26 -1.70 9.01 -2.42
CA LEU A 26 -2.48 9.59 -3.52
C LEU A 26 -3.42 10.70 -3.03
N THR A 27 -4.09 10.51 -1.88
CA THR A 27 -4.94 11.55 -1.28
C THR A 27 -4.14 12.81 -0.92
N GLY A 28 -2.92 12.65 -0.38
CA GLY A 28 -2.04 13.78 -0.09
C GLY A 28 -1.64 14.52 -1.36
N ALA A 29 -1.25 13.79 -2.41
CA ALA A 29 -0.89 14.37 -3.70
C ALA A 29 -2.06 15.18 -4.31
N VAL A 30 -3.30 14.70 -4.14
CA VAL A 30 -4.50 15.41 -4.61
C VAL A 30 -4.77 16.70 -3.81
N VAL A 31 -4.59 16.69 -2.49
CA VAL A 31 -4.69 17.91 -1.68
C VAL A 31 -3.62 18.93 -2.09
N ALA A 32 -2.38 18.48 -2.32
CA ALA A 32 -1.31 19.34 -2.83
C ALA A 32 -1.63 19.90 -4.23
N LEU A 33 -2.30 19.12 -5.09
CA LEU A 33 -2.73 19.56 -6.41
C LEU A 33 -3.80 20.66 -6.31
N SER A 34 -4.75 20.53 -5.37
CA SER A 34 -5.75 21.57 -5.09
C SER A 34 -5.08 22.88 -4.63
N ALA A 35 -4.01 22.78 -3.83
CA ALA A 35 -3.22 23.94 -3.42
C ALA A 35 -2.53 24.62 -4.61
N VAL A 36 -2.00 23.86 -5.58
CA VAL A 36 -1.45 24.41 -6.84
C VAL A 36 -2.51 25.24 -7.57
N GLY A 37 -3.70 24.67 -7.82
CA GLY A 37 -4.79 25.37 -8.51
C GLY A 37 -5.30 26.61 -7.75
N THR A 38 -5.32 26.56 -6.42
CA THR A 38 -5.74 27.70 -5.58
C THR A 38 -4.76 28.87 -5.68
N VAL A 39 -3.45 28.60 -5.64
CA VAL A 39 -2.42 29.64 -5.75
C VAL A 39 -2.33 30.17 -7.19
N LEU A 40 -2.55 29.32 -8.20
CA LEU A 40 -2.69 29.75 -9.60
C LEU A 40 -3.88 30.68 -9.80
N THR A 41 -5.04 30.36 -9.22
CA THR A 41 -6.22 31.24 -9.23
C THR A 41 -5.88 32.61 -8.64
N LEU A 42 -5.23 32.64 -7.47
CA LEU A 42 -4.78 33.88 -6.84
C LEU A 42 -3.82 34.66 -7.75
N LEU A 43 -2.87 33.97 -8.39
CA LEU A 43 -1.94 34.58 -9.33
C LEU A 43 -2.67 35.19 -10.55
N PHE A 44 -3.68 34.52 -11.11
CA PHE A 44 -4.46 35.07 -12.22
C PHE A 44 -5.29 36.29 -11.83
N VAL A 45 -5.83 36.34 -10.61
CA VAL A 45 -6.47 37.54 -10.07
C VAL A 45 -5.48 38.70 -9.99
N VAL A 46 -4.28 38.44 -9.46
CA VAL A 46 -3.20 39.43 -9.38
C VAL A 46 -2.83 39.93 -10.77
N LEU A 47 -2.60 39.03 -11.74
CA LEU A 47 -2.27 39.36 -13.13
C LEU A 47 -3.39 40.10 -13.91
N GLY A 48 -4.56 40.32 -13.32
CA GLY A 48 -5.66 41.01 -13.97
C GLY A 48 -6.40 40.17 -15.01
N ALA A 49 -6.34 38.83 -14.88
CA ALA A 49 -7.03 37.87 -15.75
C ALA A 49 -8.22 37.20 -15.00
N PRO A 50 -9.33 37.92 -14.75
CA PRO A 50 -10.42 37.45 -13.90
C PRO A 50 -11.21 36.29 -14.52
N ASP A 51 -11.39 36.25 -15.84
CA ASP A 51 -12.11 35.17 -16.51
C ASP A 51 -11.34 33.83 -16.40
N VAL A 52 -10.03 33.89 -16.62
CA VAL A 52 -9.12 32.74 -16.45
C VAL A 52 -9.09 32.27 -14.99
N ALA A 53 -9.12 33.19 -14.02
CA ALA A 53 -9.16 32.83 -12.60
C ALA A 53 -10.42 32.03 -12.21
N HIS A 54 -11.60 32.38 -12.76
CA HIS A 54 -12.83 31.63 -12.52
C HIS A 54 -12.78 30.23 -13.12
N ALA A 55 -12.23 30.10 -14.32
CA ALA A 55 -12.02 28.79 -14.95
C ALA A 55 -11.02 27.95 -14.13
N GLU A 56 -9.93 28.57 -13.67
CA GLU A 56 -8.89 27.89 -12.90
C GLU A 56 -9.39 27.40 -11.54
N VAL A 57 -10.17 28.19 -10.81
CA VAL A 57 -10.72 27.73 -9.52
C VAL A 57 -11.69 26.55 -9.73
N ALA A 58 -12.49 26.60 -10.79
CA ALA A 58 -13.40 25.52 -11.13
C ALA A 58 -12.64 24.24 -11.51
N VAL A 59 -11.59 24.35 -12.34
CA VAL A 59 -10.88 23.18 -12.88
C VAL A 59 -9.74 22.75 -11.96
N GLY A 60 -8.78 23.63 -11.71
CA GLY A 60 -7.54 23.35 -10.98
C GLY A 60 -7.75 23.11 -9.49
N ALA A 61 -8.56 23.93 -8.82
CA ALA A 61 -8.77 23.82 -7.38
C ALA A 61 -9.86 22.80 -6.98
N ILE A 62 -10.87 22.58 -7.84
CA ILE A 62 -12.07 21.78 -7.50
C ILE A 62 -12.20 20.53 -8.39
N ALA A 63 -12.38 20.68 -9.71
CA ALA A 63 -12.74 19.56 -10.58
C ALA A 63 -11.65 18.49 -10.63
N LEU A 64 -10.37 18.88 -10.80
CA LEU A 64 -9.25 17.94 -10.84
C LEU A 64 -9.08 17.17 -9.52
N PRO A 65 -9.08 17.83 -8.33
CA PRO A 65 -9.01 17.10 -7.07
C PRO A 65 -10.18 16.14 -6.85
N VAL A 66 -11.41 16.58 -7.12
CA VAL A 66 -12.60 15.71 -6.98
C VAL A 66 -12.50 14.51 -7.93
N LEU A 67 -12.14 14.74 -9.19
CA LEU A 67 -11.97 13.69 -10.19
C LEU A 67 -10.93 12.66 -9.74
N PHE A 68 -9.77 13.11 -9.24
CA PHE A 68 -8.74 12.20 -8.76
C PHE A 68 -9.17 11.43 -7.51
N LEU A 69 -9.84 12.07 -6.54
CA LEU A 69 -10.37 11.37 -5.37
C LEU A 69 -11.36 10.27 -5.77
N VAL A 70 -12.27 10.56 -6.71
CA VAL A 70 -13.22 9.56 -7.25
C VAL A 70 -12.46 8.42 -7.92
N ALA A 71 -11.48 8.73 -8.78
CA ALA A 71 -10.68 7.71 -9.47
C ALA A 71 -9.91 6.81 -8.48
N ILE A 72 -9.27 7.40 -7.47
CA ILE A 72 -8.55 6.67 -6.42
C ILE A 72 -9.50 5.76 -5.65
N GLY A 73 -10.70 6.25 -5.31
CA GLY A 73 -11.72 5.46 -4.63
C GLY A 73 -12.14 4.24 -5.45
N LYS A 74 -12.44 4.44 -6.75
CA LYS A 74 -12.85 3.34 -7.64
C LYS A 74 -11.76 2.31 -7.85
N VAL A 75 -10.51 2.73 -8.01
CA VAL A 75 -9.38 1.80 -8.21
C VAL A 75 -9.11 0.97 -6.94
N ARG A 76 -9.23 1.58 -5.74
CA ARG A 76 -9.04 0.85 -4.48
C ARG A 76 -10.10 -0.24 -4.27
N THR A 77 -11.36 0.01 -4.65
CA THR A 77 -12.43 -0.99 -4.52
C THR A 77 -12.30 -2.17 -5.48
N VAL A 78 -11.63 -2.00 -6.63
CA VAL A 78 -11.43 -3.10 -7.60
C VAL A 78 -10.31 -4.06 -7.16
N VAL A 79 -9.42 -3.63 -6.27
CA VAL A 79 -8.21 -4.36 -5.85
C VAL A 79 -8.42 -5.16 -4.54
N GLU A 80 -9.64 -5.24 -4.01
CA GLU A 80 -9.95 -6.21 -2.94
C GLU A 80 -9.71 -7.64 -3.50
N PRO A 81 -8.77 -8.41 -2.94
CA PRO A 81 -8.50 -9.75 -3.44
C PRO A 81 -9.75 -10.59 -3.21
N ALA A 82 -10.36 -11.03 -4.30
CA ALA A 82 -11.29 -12.14 -4.29
C ALA A 82 -10.71 -13.21 -3.36
N GLN A 83 -11.43 -13.50 -2.28
CA GLN A 83 -11.10 -14.58 -1.35
C GLN A 83 -10.90 -15.84 -2.20
N VAL A 84 -9.64 -16.24 -2.39
CA VAL A 84 -9.31 -17.55 -2.94
C VAL A 84 -9.66 -18.54 -1.84
N GLY A 85 -10.94 -18.92 -1.81
CA GLY A 85 -11.37 -20.09 -1.07
C GLY A 85 -10.59 -21.27 -1.62
N GLU A 86 -9.78 -21.88 -0.75
CA GLU A 86 -9.12 -23.14 -1.03
C GLU A 86 -10.15 -24.15 -1.56
N PRO A 87 -9.95 -24.78 -2.72
CA PRO A 87 -10.69 -25.98 -3.04
C PRO A 87 -10.14 -27.10 -2.16
N SER A 88 -10.76 -27.30 -0.99
CA SER A 88 -10.66 -28.53 -0.20
C SER A 88 -11.30 -29.68 -0.98
N GLY A 89 -10.61 -30.12 -2.04
CA GLY A 89 -10.89 -31.36 -2.74
C GLY A 89 -10.35 -32.51 -1.90
N THR A 90 -11.20 -33.11 -1.07
CA THR A 90 -11.01 -34.49 -0.65
C THR A 90 -12.19 -35.30 -1.19
N GLU A 91 -12.15 -35.55 -2.50
CA GLU A 91 -12.96 -36.63 -3.07
C GLU A 91 -12.41 -37.95 -2.52
N HIS A 92 -13.21 -38.58 -1.66
CA HIS A 92 -12.99 -39.92 -1.15
C HIS A 92 -13.56 -40.91 -2.18
N PRO A 93 -12.75 -41.75 -2.84
CA PRO A 93 -13.30 -42.78 -3.72
C PRO A 93 -13.91 -43.91 -2.87
N PRO A 94 -15.07 -44.48 -3.24
CA PRO A 94 -15.59 -45.68 -2.60
C PRO A 94 -14.90 -46.89 -3.23
N GLY A 95 -13.97 -47.50 -2.49
CA GLY A 95 -13.27 -48.73 -2.87
C GLY A 95 -13.64 -49.86 -1.91
N THR A 96 -14.37 -50.84 -2.43
CA THR A 96 -14.83 -52.07 -1.77
C THR A 96 -13.69 -53.10 -1.62
N GLU A 97 -13.71 -53.82 -0.49
CA GLU A 97 -13.17 -55.17 -0.21
C GLU A 97 -11.67 -55.50 -0.38
N ARG A 98 -11.00 -55.93 0.71
CA ARG A 98 -10.65 -57.34 0.99
C ARG A 98 -9.73 -57.54 2.21
N THR A 99 -10.24 -58.31 3.17
CA THR A 99 -9.63 -59.39 3.97
C THR A 99 -8.10 -59.63 3.94
N GLY A 100 -7.54 -59.81 5.15
CA GLY A 100 -6.25 -60.47 5.43
C GLY A 100 -5.41 -59.61 6.38
N GLY A 101 -5.31 -59.86 7.69
CA GLY A 101 -4.98 -61.14 8.31
C GLY A 101 -3.46 -61.27 8.42
N THR A 102 -2.85 -60.65 9.43
CA THR A 102 -1.70 -61.19 10.19
C THR A 102 -1.31 -60.22 11.30
N GLU A 103 -1.42 -60.72 12.52
CA GLU A 103 -1.04 -60.07 13.77
C GLU A 103 0.49 -59.91 13.82
N HIS A 104 0.96 -58.73 14.26
CA HIS A 104 2.36 -58.52 14.59
C HIS A 104 2.49 -58.35 16.12
N PRO A 105 3.23 -59.22 16.82
CA PRO A 105 3.30 -59.21 18.29
C PRO A 105 4.20 -58.08 18.82
N PRO A 106 4.01 -57.67 20.10
CA PRO A 106 4.76 -56.58 20.71
C PRO A 106 6.14 -57.08 21.16
N GLY A 107 7.19 -56.38 20.72
CA GLY A 107 8.58 -56.76 20.97
C GLY A 107 9.40 -55.65 21.58
N THR A 108 9.52 -55.71 22.91
CA THR A 108 10.72 -55.41 23.71
C THR A 108 11.32 -54.00 23.63
N GLU A 109 10.91 -53.22 24.61
CA GLU A 109 11.63 -52.16 25.30
C GLU A 109 13.11 -52.56 25.55
N HIS A 110 14.05 -51.70 25.14
CA HIS A 110 15.46 -51.81 25.52
C HIS A 110 15.83 -50.63 26.42
N PRO A 111 16.41 -50.87 27.61
CA PRO A 111 16.58 -49.87 28.64
C PRO A 111 17.81 -48.97 28.44
N ALA A 112 17.74 -47.84 29.14
CA ALA A 112 18.78 -46.85 29.29
C ALA A 112 20.06 -47.42 29.91
N GLU A 113 21.21 -47.06 29.34
CA GLU A 113 22.51 -47.18 30.01
C GLU A 113 23.24 -45.84 29.97
N ARG A 114 23.53 -45.33 31.17
CA ARG A 114 24.39 -44.18 31.45
C ARG A 114 25.84 -44.66 31.56
N ALA A 115 26.76 -43.92 30.96
CA ALA A 115 28.16 -43.75 31.40
C ALA A 115 28.61 -42.41 30.78
N ASP A 116 28.70 -41.33 31.52
CA ASP A 116 29.83 -40.90 32.38
C ASP A 116 31.18 -40.84 31.65
N GLY A 117 31.84 -39.70 31.76
CA GLY A 117 33.15 -39.44 31.17
C GLY A 117 33.30 -38.00 30.67
N GLY A 118 33.69 -37.10 31.56
CA GLY A 118 34.00 -35.71 31.23
C GLY A 118 35.37 -35.52 30.57
N GLU A 119 35.52 -34.39 29.89
CA GLU A 119 36.78 -33.65 29.71
C GLU A 119 36.39 -32.23 29.27
N ALA A 120 36.68 -31.23 30.09
CA ALA A 120 37.92 -30.43 30.09
C ALA A 120 37.86 -29.30 29.04
N GLY A 121 38.01 -28.08 29.56
CA GLY A 121 37.72 -26.84 28.85
C GLY A 121 38.77 -26.38 27.85
N LYS A 122 38.38 -25.35 27.10
CA LYS A 122 39.23 -24.33 26.47
C LYS A 122 38.31 -23.14 26.17
N ALA A 123 38.45 -22.01 26.88
CA ALA A 123 39.21 -20.82 26.44
C ALA A 123 38.88 -20.50 24.96
N GLY A 124 38.19 -19.41 24.64
CA GLY A 124 38.53 -18.02 24.97
C GLY A 124 38.96 -17.34 23.66
N GLY A 125 38.26 -16.27 23.29
CA GLY A 125 38.48 -15.49 22.06
C GLY A 125 37.24 -14.71 21.67
#